data_AF-A0A9D7E0W8-F1
#
_entry.id   AF-A0A9D7E0W8-F1
#
_cell.length_a   1.000
_cell.length_b   1.000
_cell.length_c   1.000
_cell.angle_alpha   90.00
_cell.angle_beta   90.00
_cell.angle_gamma   90.00
#
_symmetry.space_group_name_H-M   'P 1'
#
loop_
_entity.id
_entity.type
_entity.pdbx_description
1 polymer ?
#
loop_
_entity_poly.entity_id
_entity_poly.type
_entity_poly.pdbx_seq_one_letter_code
_entity_poly.pdbx_strand_id
1 'polypeptide(L)'
;MESMKPMAQVLSELQVRPVERSEEQRYREQMARHHYLGDLAKIGEAIWYVATWRGQWVAQLNVSAAALKCGVRDRWIGWNFRTQYDRLKLIANNSRFLILPEWHRPNIGSRVLSLTERRIARDWQGRFGHPLLLLETFVDPRRFHGGVYRAANWTELGLTQGYRRTRQGYSGEIDAPKRVFVRALHRAARAQLTHPERNHLQLTGAPKLMLSAEQMRALPLCFTTVTDPRRRQGRRHRLPVVLGIAAGAILCGMRGYKAAHDWAESLGQKARERFGCRREKGRYVVPSEFVIRDCLVRIEPDTLDRALNVWNQAWAKDDRALAMDGKVMKNAIDAQGYQTHILSVIGHESNTCHTQKSRDIARSRQR
;
A
#
# COMPACT_ATOMS: atom_id res chain seq x y z
N MET A 1 27.33 37.86 -28.81
CA MET A 1 27.17 36.62 -29.59
C MET A 1 27.55 35.45 -28.68
N GLU A 2 26.62 35.07 -27.82
CA GLU A 2 26.87 34.17 -26.69
C GLU A 2 27.05 32.74 -27.20
N SER A 3 28.23 32.17 -26.92
CA SER A 3 28.66 30.84 -27.33
C SER A 3 27.56 29.80 -27.09
N MET A 4 27.04 29.26 -28.19
CA MET A 4 26.07 28.19 -28.21
C MET A 4 26.77 26.92 -27.71
N LYS A 5 26.86 26.78 -26.37
CA LYS A 5 27.38 25.60 -25.67
C LYS A 5 26.86 24.35 -26.40
N PRO A 6 27.72 23.44 -26.91
CA PRO A 6 27.24 22.31 -27.69
C PRO A 6 26.26 21.51 -26.84
N MET A 7 24.98 21.48 -27.23
CA MET A 7 23.96 20.84 -26.39
C MET A 7 24.26 19.36 -26.14
N ALA A 8 24.97 18.71 -27.06
CA ALA A 8 25.50 17.36 -26.89
C ALA A 8 26.38 17.23 -25.63
N GLN A 9 27.27 18.20 -25.37
CA GLN A 9 28.14 18.22 -24.20
C GLN A 9 27.36 18.42 -22.91
N VAL A 10 26.39 19.35 -22.91
CA VAL A 10 25.55 19.57 -21.72
C VAL A 10 24.79 18.28 -21.36
N LEU A 11 24.23 17.60 -22.36
CA LEU A 11 23.46 16.37 -22.15
C LEU A 11 24.33 15.20 -21.67
N SER A 12 25.57 15.09 -22.14
CA SER A 12 26.50 14.02 -21.73
C SER A 12 27.02 14.24 -20.31
N GLU A 13 27.30 15.50 -19.93
CA GLU A 13 27.83 15.88 -18.61
C GLU A 13 26.75 16.08 -17.53
N LEU A 14 25.45 16.05 -17.90
CA LEU A 14 24.36 16.23 -16.96
C LEU A 14 24.36 15.12 -15.89
N GLN A 15 24.21 15.51 -14.63
CA GLN A 15 24.13 14.60 -13.50
C GLN A 15 22.79 14.79 -12.77
N VAL A 16 22.29 13.73 -12.13
CA VAL A 16 21.13 13.79 -11.25
C VAL A 16 21.51 13.18 -9.91
N ARG A 17 21.25 13.89 -8.82
CA ARG A 17 21.50 13.41 -7.45
C ARG A 17 20.40 13.83 -6.47
N PRO A 18 20.23 13.10 -5.34
CA PRO A 18 19.42 13.56 -4.24
C PRO A 18 19.88 14.95 -3.77
N VAL A 19 18.90 15.76 -3.38
CA VAL A 19 19.13 17.06 -2.78
C VAL A 19 19.69 16.86 -1.37
N GLU A 20 20.76 17.59 -1.05
CA GLU A 20 21.38 17.57 0.27
C GLU A 20 20.58 18.40 1.26
N ARG A 21 20.73 18.14 2.57
CA ARG A 21 19.96 18.86 3.61
C ARG A 21 20.18 20.37 3.56
N SER A 22 21.41 20.81 3.30
CA SER A 22 21.79 22.22 3.15
C SER A 22 21.15 22.90 1.93
N GLU A 23 20.74 22.12 0.93
CA GLU A 23 20.16 22.61 -0.32
C GLU A 23 18.62 22.65 -0.31
N GLU A 24 17.98 22.10 0.73
CA GLU A 24 16.52 21.96 0.78
C GLU A 24 15.78 23.30 0.72
N GLN A 25 16.32 24.35 1.35
CA GLN A 25 15.72 25.68 1.30
C GLN A 25 15.72 26.23 -0.13
N ARG A 26 16.89 26.26 -0.78
CA ARG A 26 17.02 26.65 -2.19
C ARG A 26 16.11 25.82 -3.10
N TYR A 27 15.99 24.52 -2.83
CA TYR A 27 15.12 23.63 -3.59
C TYR A 27 13.66 24.09 -3.54
N ARG A 28 13.16 24.36 -2.33
CA ARG A 28 11.79 24.80 -2.09
C ARG A 28 11.52 26.17 -2.70
N GLU A 29 12.43 27.12 -2.54
CA GLU A 29 12.30 28.47 -3.11
C GLU A 29 12.16 28.43 -4.64
N GLN A 30 13.02 27.66 -5.32
CA GLN A 30 12.97 27.48 -6.77
C GLN A 30 11.67 26.79 -7.22
N MET A 31 11.26 25.72 -6.52
CA MET A 31 10.02 25.01 -6.81
C MET A 31 8.79 25.91 -6.62
N ALA A 32 8.75 26.69 -5.53
CA ALA A 32 7.67 27.63 -5.25
C ALA A 32 7.58 28.73 -6.31
N ARG A 33 8.74 29.25 -6.76
CA ARG A 33 8.82 30.35 -7.73
C ARG A 33 8.46 29.92 -9.15
N HIS A 34 8.88 28.73 -9.58
CA HIS A 34 8.85 28.37 -10.99
C HIS A 34 7.91 27.21 -11.34
N HIS A 35 7.56 26.34 -10.40
CA HIS A 35 6.61 25.25 -10.68
C HIS A 35 5.18 25.76 -10.57
N TYR A 36 4.33 25.48 -11.57
CA TYR A 36 2.93 25.95 -11.63
C TYR A 36 2.00 25.47 -10.50
N LEU A 37 2.47 24.52 -9.66
CA LEU A 37 1.77 24.02 -8.46
C LEU A 37 2.49 24.38 -7.16
N GLY A 38 3.52 25.22 -7.23
CA GLY A 38 4.39 25.57 -6.11
C GLY A 38 5.17 24.39 -5.53
N ASP A 39 5.73 24.61 -4.35
CA ASP A 39 6.48 23.61 -3.60
C ASP A 39 5.56 22.48 -3.09
N LEU A 40 6.20 21.37 -2.72
CA LEU A 40 5.51 20.21 -2.15
C LEU A 40 6.40 19.63 -1.05
N ALA A 41 5.90 19.65 0.19
CA ALA A 41 6.60 19.10 1.35
C ALA A 41 6.90 17.60 1.18
N LYS A 42 8.00 17.12 1.80
CA LYS A 42 8.30 15.68 1.93
C LYS A 42 7.31 15.06 2.92
N ILE A 43 6.22 14.48 2.43
CA ILE A 43 5.25 13.74 3.25
C ILE A 43 5.38 12.25 2.92
N GLY A 44 5.58 11.43 3.95
CA GLY A 44 5.81 9.99 3.78
C GLY A 44 7.13 9.70 3.08
N GLU A 45 7.14 8.65 2.26
CA GLU A 45 8.30 8.28 1.45
C GLU A 45 8.46 9.27 0.30
N ALA A 46 9.49 10.10 0.36
CA ALA A 46 9.82 11.05 -0.69
C ALA A 46 11.32 11.30 -0.84
N ILE A 47 11.77 11.46 -2.08
CA ILE A 47 13.14 11.85 -2.45
C ILE A 47 13.05 13.05 -3.38
N TRP A 48 13.80 14.10 -3.07
CA TRP A 48 14.02 15.23 -3.96
C TRP A 48 15.32 15.02 -4.71
N TYR A 49 15.28 15.23 -6.02
CA TYR A 49 16.43 15.20 -6.89
C TYR A 49 16.69 16.57 -7.49
N VAL A 50 17.96 16.88 -7.67
CA VAL A 50 18.42 18.00 -8.50
C VAL A 50 19.25 17.46 -9.66
N ALA A 51 18.98 17.97 -10.85
CA ALA A 51 19.83 17.79 -12.00
C ALA A 51 20.82 18.96 -12.08
N THR A 52 22.10 18.65 -12.28
CA THR A 52 23.16 19.65 -12.34
C THR A 52 24.05 19.47 -13.57
N TRP A 53 24.58 20.58 -14.06
CA TRP A 53 25.64 20.61 -15.07
C TRP A 53 26.73 21.56 -14.56
N ARG A 54 27.94 21.03 -14.33
CA ARG A 54 29.09 21.79 -13.77
C ARG A 54 28.73 22.60 -12.51
N GLY A 55 27.98 21.99 -11.60
CA GLY A 55 27.52 22.62 -10.36
C GLY A 55 26.30 23.54 -10.51
N GLN A 56 25.94 23.96 -11.73
CA GLN A 56 24.74 24.75 -11.96
C GLN A 56 23.49 23.85 -11.93
N TRP A 57 22.45 24.29 -11.24
CA TRP A 57 21.15 23.60 -11.23
C TRP A 57 20.45 23.76 -12.57
N VAL A 58 19.90 22.66 -13.07
CA VAL A 58 19.24 22.54 -14.38
C VAL A 58 17.76 22.21 -14.22
N ALA A 59 17.45 21.24 -13.37
CA ALA A 59 16.09 20.76 -13.15
C ALA A 59 15.94 20.16 -11.74
N GLN A 60 14.69 19.97 -11.31
CA GLN A 60 14.32 19.47 -9.99
C GLN A 60 13.19 18.45 -10.12
N LEU A 61 13.25 17.36 -9.34
CA LEU A 61 12.20 16.34 -9.29
C LEU A 61 11.82 16.01 -7.85
N ASN A 62 10.52 15.92 -7.58
CA ASN A 62 10.01 15.33 -6.36
C ASN A 62 9.39 13.97 -6.70
N VAL A 63 10.02 12.90 -6.23
CA VAL A 63 9.44 11.56 -6.31
C VAL A 63 8.95 11.16 -4.93
N SER A 64 7.64 10.93 -4.80
CA SER A 64 6.95 10.64 -3.54
C SER A 64 6.15 9.35 -3.62
N ALA A 65 5.56 8.91 -2.51
CA ALA A 65 4.62 7.79 -2.49
C ALA A 65 3.53 7.94 -3.58
N ALA A 66 3.11 6.82 -4.16
CA ALA A 66 2.11 6.77 -5.22
C ALA A 66 0.72 7.26 -4.77
N ALA A 67 -0.07 7.71 -5.74
CA ALA A 67 -1.46 8.06 -5.51
C ALA A 67 -2.24 6.82 -5.06
N LEU A 68 -2.95 6.94 -3.93
CA LEU A 68 -3.69 5.82 -3.33
C LEU A 68 -4.69 5.18 -4.31
N LYS A 69 -5.37 5.98 -5.12
CA LYS A 69 -6.34 5.52 -6.12
C LYS A 69 -6.00 6.09 -7.48
N CYS A 70 -5.82 5.21 -8.47
CA CYS A 70 -5.64 5.61 -9.86
C CYS A 70 -6.21 4.52 -10.77
N GLY A 71 -7.49 4.65 -11.12
CA GLY A 71 -8.21 3.57 -11.83
C GLY A 71 -7.58 3.14 -13.15
N VAL A 72 -7.02 4.07 -13.94
CA VAL A 72 -6.34 3.73 -15.20
C VAL A 72 -5.06 2.92 -14.97
N ARG A 73 -4.25 3.29 -13.97
CA ARG A 73 -3.08 2.52 -13.56
C ARG A 73 -3.48 1.16 -13.04
N ASP A 74 -4.47 1.12 -12.14
CA ASP A 74 -4.86 -0.11 -11.46
C ASP A 74 -5.39 -1.15 -12.46
N ARG A 75 -6.19 -0.72 -13.44
CA ARG A 75 -6.61 -1.58 -14.57
C ARG A 75 -5.45 -2.02 -15.45
N TRP A 76 -4.51 -1.12 -15.74
CA TRP A 76 -3.34 -1.46 -16.56
C TRP A 76 -2.42 -2.47 -15.86
N ILE A 77 -2.23 -2.36 -14.54
CA ILE A 77 -1.49 -3.36 -13.76
C ILE A 77 -2.25 -4.69 -13.78
N GLY A 78 -3.58 -4.64 -13.62
CA GLY A 78 -4.44 -5.82 -13.57
C GLY A 78 -4.55 -6.41 -12.17
N TRP A 79 -4.26 -5.62 -11.13
CA TRP A 79 -4.44 -6.03 -9.74
C TRP A 79 -5.83 -5.65 -9.21
N ASN A 80 -6.31 -6.39 -8.20
CA ASN A 80 -7.51 -6.00 -7.45
C ASN A 80 -7.13 -5.05 -6.30
N PHE A 81 -8.14 -4.40 -5.70
CA PHE A 81 -7.93 -3.43 -4.61
C PHE A 81 -7.21 -4.01 -3.39
N ARG A 82 -7.45 -5.30 -3.11
CA ARG A 82 -6.84 -6.04 -2.00
C ARG A 82 -5.32 -6.14 -2.19
N THR A 83 -4.88 -6.51 -3.39
CA THR A 83 -3.47 -6.62 -3.77
C THR A 83 -2.80 -5.26 -3.93
N GLN A 84 -3.56 -4.26 -4.40
CA GLN A 84 -3.09 -2.90 -4.63
C GLN A 84 -2.60 -2.22 -3.36
N TYR A 85 -3.33 -2.28 -2.25
CA TYR A 85 -2.98 -1.52 -1.04
C TYR A 85 -1.61 -1.90 -0.49
N ASP A 86 -1.33 -3.21 -0.43
CA ASP A 86 -0.08 -3.75 0.10
C ASP A 86 1.13 -3.48 -0.79
N ARG A 87 0.88 -3.38 -2.09
CA ARG A 87 1.93 -3.27 -3.12
C ARG A 87 2.07 -1.85 -3.66
N LEU A 88 1.22 -0.92 -3.24
CA LEU A 88 1.30 0.47 -3.66
C LEU A 88 2.64 1.09 -3.31
N LYS A 89 3.26 0.69 -2.19
CA LYS A 89 4.62 1.12 -1.79
C LYS A 89 5.71 0.75 -2.81
N LEU A 90 5.45 -0.22 -3.70
CA LEU A 90 6.35 -0.57 -4.80
C LEU A 90 6.23 0.39 -5.99
N ILE A 91 5.37 1.41 -5.89
CA ILE A 91 5.15 2.45 -6.89
C ILE A 91 5.44 3.81 -6.26
N ALA A 92 6.09 4.69 -7.02
CA ALA A 92 6.31 6.08 -6.63
C ALA A 92 5.79 7.03 -7.71
N ASN A 93 5.34 8.20 -7.29
CA ASN A 93 4.84 9.26 -8.14
C ASN A 93 5.92 10.33 -8.33
N ASN A 94 6.28 10.62 -9.59
CA ASN A 94 6.98 11.85 -9.95
C ASN A 94 5.98 13.02 -9.84
N SER A 95 5.85 13.51 -8.61
CA SER A 95 4.85 14.47 -8.15
C SER A 95 5.13 15.90 -8.58
N ARG A 96 6.40 16.25 -8.82
CA ARG A 96 6.82 17.55 -9.34
C ARG A 96 8.01 17.36 -10.26
N PHE A 97 7.96 17.97 -11.43
CA PHE A 97 9.11 18.04 -12.33
C PHE A 97 9.23 19.45 -12.87
N LEU A 98 10.33 20.11 -12.53
CA LEU A 98 10.62 21.49 -12.92
C LEU A 98 11.95 21.51 -13.68
N ILE A 99 11.92 21.95 -14.93
CA ILE A 99 13.13 22.40 -15.63
C ILE A 99 13.24 23.90 -15.33
N LEU A 100 14.41 24.36 -14.88
CA LEU A 100 14.56 25.78 -14.55
C LEU A 100 14.45 26.65 -15.81
N PRO A 101 13.94 27.89 -15.72
CA PRO A 101 13.61 28.71 -16.90
C PRO A 101 14.75 28.84 -17.91
N GLU A 102 15.97 29.12 -17.43
CA GLU A 102 17.20 29.22 -18.22
C GLU A 102 17.60 27.93 -18.97
N TRP A 103 16.97 26.80 -18.63
CA TRP A 103 17.30 25.46 -19.14
C TRP A 103 16.18 24.83 -19.97
N HIS A 104 15.19 25.59 -20.39
CA HIS A 104 14.16 25.16 -21.36
C HIS A 104 14.75 24.91 -22.75
N ARG A 105 15.51 23.81 -22.88
CA ARG A 105 16.18 23.38 -24.11
C ARG A 105 15.74 21.97 -24.50
N PRO A 106 15.81 21.62 -25.81
CA PRO A 106 15.50 20.28 -26.26
C PRO A 106 16.27 19.20 -25.49
N ASN A 107 15.61 18.06 -25.24
CA ASN A 107 16.18 16.85 -24.64
C ASN A 107 16.64 16.93 -23.16
N ILE A 108 16.69 18.12 -22.55
CA ILE A 108 17.05 18.25 -21.12
C ILE A 108 16.08 17.43 -20.26
N GLY A 109 14.78 17.62 -20.47
CA GLY A 109 13.76 16.96 -19.66
C GLY A 109 13.82 15.44 -19.72
N SER A 110 13.89 14.87 -20.93
CA SER A 110 13.95 13.41 -21.13
C SER A 110 15.28 12.82 -20.65
N ARG A 111 16.39 13.56 -20.78
CA ARG A 111 17.69 13.18 -20.22
C ARG A 111 17.66 13.12 -18.69
N VAL A 112 17.07 14.12 -18.03
CA VAL A 112 16.90 14.15 -16.57
C VAL A 112 16.07 12.97 -16.08
N LEU A 113 14.95 12.67 -16.74
CA LEU A 113 14.12 11.50 -16.41
C LEU A 113 14.93 10.20 -16.54
N SER A 114 15.64 10.02 -17.66
CA SER A 114 16.46 8.82 -17.89
C SER A 114 17.56 8.64 -16.83
N LEU A 115 18.24 9.71 -16.44
CA LEU A 115 19.25 9.68 -15.37
C LEU A 115 18.63 9.38 -14.00
N THR A 116 17.42 9.90 -13.73
CA THR A 116 16.68 9.61 -12.50
C THR A 116 16.30 8.13 -12.42
N GLU A 117 15.74 7.58 -13.50
CA GLU A 117 15.33 6.17 -13.60
C GLU A 117 16.48 5.19 -13.31
N ARG A 118 17.70 5.50 -13.76
CA ARG A 118 18.90 4.67 -13.55
C ARG A 118 19.33 4.53 -12.09
N ARG A 119 18.92 5.46 -11.22
CA ARG A 119 19.37 5.49 -9.81
C ARG A 119 18.25 5.29 -8.81
N ILE A 120 17.02 5.69 -9.15
CA ILE A 120 15.96 5.82 -8.16
C ILE A 120 15.59 4.51 -7.47
N ALA A 121 15.63 3.37 -8.18
CA ALA A 121 15.34 2.08 -7.55
C ALA A 121 16.30 1.76 -6.39
N ARG A 122 17.60 2.03 -6.58
CA ARG A 122 18.63 1.85 -5.54
C ARG A 122 18.46 2.87 -4.43
N ASP A 123 18.27 4.14 -4.77
CA ASP A 123 18.12 5.21 -3.78
C ASP A 123 16.86 5.01 -2.91
N TRP A 124 15.77 4.53 -3.51
CA TRP A 124 14.52 4.19 -2.83
C TRP A 124 14.70 3.01 -1.88
N GLN A 125 15.29 1.90 -2.37
CA GLN A 125 15.59 0.73 -1.56
C GLN A 125 16.50 1.08 -0.38
N GLY A 126 17.57 1.85 -0.61
CA GLY A 126 18.51 2.25 0.43
C GLY A 126 17.88 3.15 1.49
N ARG A 127 16.90 3.97 1.12
CA ARG A 127 16.25 4.92 2.03
C ARG A 127 15.04 4.36 2.78
N PHE A 128 14.24 3.51 2.15
CA PHE A 128 12.97 3.04 2.68
C PHE A 128 12.93 1.53 2.95
N GLY A 129 13.95 0.79 2.54
CA GLY A 129 14.10 -0.64 2.87
C GLY A 129 13.22 -1.58 2.06
N HIS A 130 12.64 -1.13 0.94
CA HIS A 130 11.86 -1.96 0.03
C HIS A 130 12.02 -1.53 -1.43
N PRO A 131 11.75 -2.45 -2.39
CA PRO A 131 12.01 -2.16 -3.79
C PRO A 131 11.01 -1.16 -4.38
N LEU A 132 11.40 -0.58 -5.51
CA LEU A 132 10.58 0.30 -6.33
C LEU A 132 10.51 -0.28 -7.76
N LEU A 133 9.31 -0.61 -8.21
CA LEU A 133 9.08 -1.32 -9.47
C LEU A 133 8.53 -0.44 -10.58
N LEU A 134 7.77 0.60 -10.23
CA LEU A 134 7.06 1.45 -11.17
C LEU A 134 7.11 2.91 -10.72
N LEU A 135 7.28 3.81 -11.68
CA LEU A 135 6.99 5.23 -11.51
C LEU A 135 5.66 5.58 -12.19
N GLU A 136 4.93 6.51 -11.60
CA GLU A 136 3.76 7.16 -12.20
C GLU A 136 3.95 8.68 -12.21
N THR A 137 3.18 9.37 -13.04
CA THR A 137 3.04 10.84 -12.98
C THR A 137 1.71 11.27 -13.58
N PHE A 138 1.30 12.50 -13.26
CA PHE A 138 0.02 13.06 -13.66
C PHE A 138 0.22 14.42 -14.34
N VAL A 139 -0.14 14.49 -15.62
CA VAL A 139 0.00 15.70 -16.44
C VAL A 139 -1.36 16.35 -16.63
N ASP A 140 -1.48 17.64 -16.33
CA ASP A 140 -2.69 18.42 -16.62
C ASP A 140 -2.71 18.77 -18.13
N PRO A 141 -3.64 18.19 -18.93
CA PRO A 141 -3.69 18.41 -20.37
C PRO A 141 -4.01 19.85 -20.76
N ARG A 142 -4.56 20.67 -19.85
CA ARG A 142 -4.81 22.10 -20.09
C ARG A 142 -3.52 22.92 -20.13
N ARG A 143 -2.45 22.41 -19.51
CA ARG A 143 -1.16 23.12 -19.38
C ARG A 143 -0.06 22.48 -20.20
N PHE A 144 -0.04 21.15 -20.25
CA PHE A 144 1.04 20.41 -20.88
C PHE A 144 0.50 19.20 -21.64
N HIS A 145 1.07 18.93 -22.81
CA HIS A 145 0.71 17.76 -23.59
C HIS A 145 1.45 16.48 -23.13
N GLY A 146 2.46 16.58 -22.25
CA GLY A 146 3.23 15.43 -21.73
C GLY A 146 4.40 14.95 -22.61
N GLY A 147 4.86 15.78 -23.54
CA GLY A 147 5.91 15.40 -24.51
C GLY A 147 7.20 14.89 -23.90
N VAL A 148 7.62 15.46 -22.75
CA VAL A 148 8.84 15.02 -22.05
C VAL A 148 8.78 13.57 -21.59
N TYR A 149 7.61 13.09 -21.16
CA TYR A 149 7.41 11.72 -20.72
C TYR A 149 7.35 10.76 -21.91
N ARG A 150 6.71 11.16 -23.02
CA ARG A 150 6.73 10.37 -24.27
C ARG A 150 8.15 10.24 -24.82
N ALA A 151 8.90 11.33 -24.85
CA ALA A 151 10.30 11.34 -25.27
C ALA A 151 11.22 10.50 -24.35
N ALA A 152 10.83 10.28 -23.10
CA ALA A 152 11.52 9.41 -22.15
C ALA A 152 11.01 7.96 -22.16
N ASN A 153 10.19 7.57 -23.14
CA ASN A 153 9.59 6.23 -23.25
C ASN A 153 8.72 5.84 -22.04
N TRP A 154 7.96 6.79 -21.51
CA TRP A 154 6.88 6.51 -20.55
C TRP A 154 5.62 6.13 -21.32
N THR A 155 4.86 5.17 -20.78
CA THR A 155 3.61 4.71 -21.37
C THR A 155 2.45 5.55 -20.86
N GLU A 156 1.67 6.13 -21.77
CA GLU A 156 0.44 6.84 -21.43
C GLU A 156 -0.71 5.84 -21.24
N LEU A 157 -1.38 5.88 -20.09
CA LEU A 157 -2.46 4.94 -19.74
C LEU A 157 -3.87 5.51 -19.95
N GLY A 158 -3.98 6.81 -20.23
CA GLY A 158 -5.25 7.53 -20.37
C GLY A 158 -5.48 8.56 -19.27
N LEU A 159 -6.75 8.90 -19.02
CA LEU A 159 -7.16 10.01 -18.17
C LEU A 159 -7.66 9.57 -16.78
N THR A 160 -7.37 10.36 -15.75
CA THR A 160 -8.05 10.26 -14.46
C THR A 160 -9.50 10.72 -14.54
N GLN A 161 -10.33 10.39 -13.55
CA GLN A 161 -11.72 10.85 -13.48
C GLN A 161 -11.89 12.30 -12.95
N GLY A 162 -10.80 13.04 -12.73
CA GLY A 162 -10.86 14.45 -12.32
C GLY A 162 -11.15 14.75 -10.84
N TYR A 163 -11.38 13.73 -9.99
CA TYR A 163 -11.64 13.97 -8.56
C TYR A 163 -10.39 14.40 -7.78
N ARG A 164 -10.49 15.48 -7.01
CA ARG A 164 -9.45 15.93 -6.07
C ARG A 164 -9.76 15.42 -4.66
N ARG A 165 -8.73 14.98 -3.93
CA ARG A 165 -8.88 14.64 -2.51
C ARG A 165 -8.94 15.93 -1.68
N THR A 166 -9.98 16.08 -0.86
CA THR A 166 -10.15 17.14 0.13
C THR A 166 -9.96 16.56 1.54
N ARG A 167 -9.85 17.41 2.56
CA ARG A 167 -9.73 16.97 3.96
C ARG A 167 -10.93 16.14 4.44
N GLN A 168 -12.09 16.30 3.80
CA GLN A 168 -13.36 15.60 4.11
C GLN A 168 -13.66 14.42 3.16
N GLY A 169 -12.81 14.16 2.16
CA GLY A 169 -13.06 13.08 1.18
C GLY A 169 -12.54 13.43 -0.21
N TYR A 170 -13.42 13.36 -1.21
CA TYR A 170 -13.16 13.86 -2.56
C TYR A 170 -14.06 15.07 -2.81
N SER A 171 -13.58 16.07 -3.56
CA SER A 171 -14.40 17.22 -3.95
C SER A 171 -15.59 16.76 -4.80
N GLY A 172 -16.75 17.39 -4.60
CA GLY A 172 -17.90 17.23 -5.48
C GLY A 172 -17.70 17.90 -6.85
N GLU A 173 -16.80 18.89 -6.91
CA GLU A 173 -16.35 19.50 -8.16
C GLU A 173 -15.29 18.63 -8.83
N ILE A 174 -15.57 18.23 -10.08
CA ILE A 174 -14.65 17.55 -10.98
C ILE A 174 -13.62 18.59 -11.44
N ASP A 175 -12.36 18.46 -11.00
CA ASP A 175 -11.25 19.18 -11.65
C ASP A 175 -10.95 18.49 -12.99
N ALA A 176 -10.11 19.10 -13.82
CA ALA A 176 -9.78 18.52 -15.11
C ALA A 176 -9.11 17.14 -14.96
N PRO A 177 -9.55 16.15 -15.75
CA PRO A 177 -8.85 14.89 -15.93
C PRO A 177 -7.36 15.09 -16.22
N LYS A 178 -6.51 14.27 -15.59
CA LYS A 178 -5.06 14.29 -15.81
C LYS A 178 -4.64 13.11 -16.66
N ARG A 179 -3.71 13.31 -17.60
CA ARG A 179 -3.04 12.21 -18.32
C ARG A 179 -2.13 11.47 -17.35
N VAL A 180 -2.26 10.16 -17.30
CA VAL A 180 -1.45 9.28 -16.46
C VAL A 180 -0.38 8.64 -17.31
N PHE A 181 0.88 8.85 -16.93
CA PHE A 181 2.02 8.17 -17.53
C PHE A 181 2.66 7.24 -16.50
N VAL A 182 3.16 6.09 -16.96
CA VAL A 182 3.90 5.15 -16.13
C VAL A 182 5.23 4.76 -16.77
N ARG A 183 6.18 4.41 -15.92
CA ARG A 183 7.50 3.92 -16.32
C ARG A 183 7.92 2.74 -15.45
N ALA A 184 8.07 1.58 -16.08
CA ALA A 184 8.59 0.39 -15.42
C ALA A 184 10.09 0.56 -15.15
N LEU A 185 10.49 0.37 -13.89
CA LEU A 185 11.91 0.35 -13.49
C LEU A 185 12.50 -1.07 -13.56
N HIS A 186 11.65 -2.08 -13.72
CA HIS A 186 12.02 -3.46 -13.90
C HIS A 186 11.25 -4.07 -15.09
N ARG A 187 11.90 -4.91 -15.91
CA ARG A 187 11.29 -5.52 -17.11
C ARG A 187 9.99 -6.27 -16.83
N ALA A 188 9.90 -6.89 -15.66
CA ALA A 188 8.75 -7.66 -15.20
C ALA A 188 7.92 -6.92 -14.14
N ALA A 189 7.99 -5.58 -14.09
CA ALA A 189 7.34 -4.79 -13.03
C ALA A 189 5.86 -5.14 -12.86
N ARG A 190 5.09 -5.21 -13.97
CA ARG A 190 3.67 -5.57 -13.91
C ARG A 190 3.45 -6.98 -13.36
N ALA A 191 4.21 -7.97 -13.86
CA ALA A 191 4.11 -9.35 -13.41
C ALA A 191 4.51 -9.51 -11.92
N GLN A 192 5.50 -8.76 -11.45
CA GLN A 192 5.87 -8.72 -10.03
C GLN A 192 4.76 -8.05 -9.19
N LEU A 193 4.22 -6.92 -9.64
CA LEU A 193 3.13 -6.22 -8.95
C LEU A 193 1.86 -7.09 -8.84
N THR A 194 1.64 -8.05 -9.74
CA THR A 194 0.53 -9.01 -9.68
C THR A 194 0.93 -10.39 -9.17
N HIS A 195 2.20 -10.64 -8.85
CA HIS A 195 2.69 -11.96 -8.46
C HIS A 195 1.96 -12.47 -7.19
N PRO A 196 1.46 -13.71 -7.15
CA PRO A 196 0.70 -14.20 -5.99
C PRO A 196 1.54 -14.18 -4.70
N GLU A 197 2.79 -14.61 -4.78
CA GLU A 197 3.67 -14.69 -3.61
C GLU A 197 4.29 -13.35 -3.26
N ARG A 198 4.14 -12.96 -2.00
CA ARG A 198 4.67 -11.70 -1.45
C ARG A 198 6.18 -11.75 -1.19
N ASN A 199 6.75 -12.92 -0.95
CA ASN A 199 8.17 -13.09 -0.68
C ASN A 199 9.02 -12.70 -1.90
N HIS A 200 8.50 -12.95 -3.11
CA HIS A 200 9.10 -12.52 -4.38
C HIS A 200 9.25 -11.00 -4.52
N LEU A 201 8.52 -10.22 -3.71
CA LEU A 201 8.56 -8.75 -3.73
C LEU A 201 9.54 -8.16 -2.71
N GLN A 202 10.30 -9.00 -2.00
CA GLN A 202 11.25 -8.60 -0.95
C GLN A 202 10.60 -7.67 0.09
N LEU A 203 9.29 -7.81 0.29
CA LEU A 203 8.54 -7.00 1.25
C LEU A 203 8.68 -7.59 2.64
N THR A 204 9.19 -6.79 3.58
CA THR A 204 9.23 -7.14 5.00
C THR A 204 7.89 -6.79 5.69
N GLY A 205 7.57 -7.50 6.79
CA GLY A 205 6.34 -7.33 7.59
C GLY A 205 5.15 -8.19 7.14
N ALA A 206 4.03 -8.21 7.86
CA ALA A 206 2.82 -8.96 7.47
C ALA A 206 2.01 -8.23 6.37
N PRO A 207 1.24 -8.94 5.51
CA PRO A 207 0.34 -8.30 4.54
C PRO A 207 -0.69 -7.42 5.27
N LYS A 208 -0.83 -6.17 4.83
CA LYS A 208 -1.87 -5.23 5.26
C LYS A 208 -2.93 -5.18 4.17
N LEU A 209 -3.99 -5.93 4.38
CA LEU A 209 -5.19 -5.87 3.55
C LEU A 209 -5.99 -4.61 3.88
N MET A 210 -6.60 -3.98 2.89
CA MET A 210 -7.64 -2.97 3.12
C MET A 210 -8.96 -3.45 2.50
N LEU A 211 -9.99 -3.57 3.33
CA LEU A 211 -11.30 -4.05 2.90
C LEU A 211 -12.02 -3.00 2.05
N SER A 212 -12.66 -3.42 0.97
CA SER A 212 -13.55 -2.57 0.17
C SER A 212 -14.84 -2.24 0.95
N ALA A 213 -15.57 -1.21 0.52
CA ALA A 213 -16.85 -0.86 1.16
C ALA A 213 -17.89 -1.98 1.08
N GLU A 214 -17.84 -2.77 0.00
CA GLU A 214 -18.71 -3.91 -0.21
C GLU A 214 -18.29 -5.10 0.66
N GLN A 215 -16.99 -5.38 0.74
CA GLN A 215 -16.45 -6.41 1.63
C GLN A 215 -16.78 -6.11 3.10
N MET A 216 -16.68 -4.85 3.53
CA MET A 216 -17.08 -4.44 4.89
C MET A 216 -18.56 -4.70 5.18
N ARG A 217 -19.45 -4.55 4.18
CA ARG A 217 -20.89 -4.84 4.32
C ARG A 217 -21.18 -6.34 4.27
N ALA A 218 -20.50 -7.07 3.40
CA ALA A 218 -20.72 -8.50 3.19
C ALA A 218 -20.16 -9.35 4.35
N LEU A 219 -19.04 -8.94 4.95
CA LEU A 219 -18.33 -9.77 5.92
C LEU A 219 -19.17 -10.12 7.17
N PRO A 220 -19.88 -9.18 7.82
CA PRO A 220 -20.82 -9.53 8.89
C PRO A 220 -21.93 -10.50 8.45
N LEU A 221 -22.37 -10.45 7.18
CA LEU A 221 -23.46 -11.29 6.70
C LEU A 221 -23.10 -12.78 6.67
N CYS A 222 -21.81 -13.10 6.48
CA CYS A 222 -21.28 -14.46 6.53
C CYS A 222 -21.46 -15.14 7.91
N PHE A 223 -21.72 -14.36 8.96
CA PHE A 223 -21.85 -14.83 10.34
C PHE A 223 -23.28 -14.86 10.85
N THR A 224 -24.27 -14.61 10.00
CA THR A 224 -25.69 -14.51 10.41
C THR A 224 -26.29 -15.83 10.87
N THR A 225 -25.75 -16.96 10.41
CA THR A 225 -26.15 -18.32 10.79
C THR A 225 -25.55 -18.78 12.12
N VAL A 226 -24.59 -18.03 12.68
CA VAL A 226 -23.93 -18.38 13.95
C VAL A 226 -24.84 -18.02 15.12
N THR A 227 -25.18 -19.02 15.93
CA THR A 227 -25.96 -18.82 17.15
C THR A 227 -25.17 -18.01 18.18
N ASP A 228 -25.79 -16.99 18.76
CA ASP A 228 -25.14 -16.11 19.76
C ASP A 228 -25.03 -16.82 21.13
N PRO A 229 -23.82 -17.22 21.58
CA PRO A 229 -23.65 -17.98 22.82
C PRO A 229 -23.79 -17.10 24.07
N ARG A 230 -23.92 -15.78 23.93
CA ARG A 230 -24.01 -14.85 25.06
C ARG A 230 -25.43 -14.77 25.60
N ARG A 231 -25.56 -14.51 26.90
CA ARG A 231 -26.86 -14.23 27.56
C ARG A 231 -27.50 -12.95 27.01
N ARG A 232 -28.84 -12.86 27.00
CA ARG A 232 -29.61 -11.72 26.46
C ARG A 232 -29.13 -10.34 26.97
N GLN A 233 -28.84 -10.21 28.27
CA GLN A 233 -28.36 -8.95 28.87
C GLN A 233 -26.98 -8.48 28.36
N GLY A 234 -26.15 -9.38 27.81
CA GLY A 234 -24.81 -9.08 27.29
C GLY A 234 -24.76 -8.73 25.80
N ARG A 235 -25.88 -8.78 25.08
CA ARG A 235 -25.94 -8.63 23.61
C ARG A 235 -26.02 -7.18 23.16
N ARG A 236 -25.04 -6.37 23.57
CA ARG A 236 -24.94 -4.95 23.15
C ARG A 236 -24.58 -4.79 21.67
N HIS A 237 -23.68 -5.62 21.17
CA HIS A 237 -23.28 -5.69 19.77
C HIS A 237 -23.83 -6.97 19.15
N ARG A 238 -24.43 -6.89 17.96
CA ARG A 238 -24.88 -8.07 17.21
C ARG A 238 -23.69 -8.99 16.96
N LEU A 239 -23.82 -10.29 17.24
CA LEU A 239 -22.72 -11.23 17.07
C LEU A 239 -22.09 -11.19 15.67
N PRO A 240 -22.86 -11.16 14.56
CA PRO A 240 -22.28 -11.12 13.22
C PRO A 240 -21.39 -9.89 12.97
N VAL A 241 -21.66 -8.77 13.66
CA VAL A 241 -20.85 -7.55 13.59
C VAL A 241 -19.54 -7.72 14.35
N VAL A 242 -19.58 -8.35 15.53
CA VAL A 242 -18.38 -8.63 16.32
C VAL A 242 -17.44 -9.58 15.55
N LEU A 243 -18.00 -10.64 14.98
CA LEU A 243 -17.24 -11.60 14.17
C LEU A 243 -16.75 -10.99 12.86
N GLY A 244 -17.58 -10.17 12.19
CA GLY A 244 -17.16 -9.44 11.00
C GLY A 244 -16.01 -8.48 11.25
N ILE A 245 -15.99 -7.79 12.40
CA ILE A 245 -14.88 -6.93 12.81
C ILE A 245 -13.63 -7.75 13.13
N ALA A 246 -13.76 -8.85 13.88
CA ALA A 246 -12.62 -9.71 14.20
C ALA A 246 -12.00 -10.33 12.94
N ALA A 247 -12.84 -10.91 12.07
CA ALA A 247 -12.44 -11.43 10.77
C ALA A 247 -11.79 -10.34 9.90
N GLY A 248 -12.37 -9.14 9.88
CA GLY A 248 -11.84 -8.02 9.12
C GLY A 248 -10.46 -7.59 9.61
N ALA A 249 -10.25 -7.53 10.92
CA ALA A 249 -8.96 -7.23 11.52
C ALA A 249 -7.90 -8.30 11.17
N ILE A 250 -8.27 -9.59 11.28
CA ILE A 250 -7.40 -10.72 10.92
C ILE A 250 -7.02 -10.65 9.44
N LEU A 251 -8.01 -10.42 8.56
CA LEU A 251 -7.77 -10.22 7.14
C LEU A 251 -6.80 -9.07 6.91
N CYS A 252 -6.96 -7.94 7.61
CA CYS A 252 -6.05 -6.79 7.59
C CYS A 252 -4.68 -7.02 8.26
N GLY A 253 -4.38 -8.24 8.72
CA GLY A 253 -3.07 -8.62 9.27
C GLY A 253 -2.90 -8.32 10.76
N MET A 254 -3.97 -7.99 11.48
CA MET A 254 -3.94 -7.75 12.93
C MET A 254 -3.88 -9.08 13.69
N ARG A 255 -3.08 -9.14 14.75
CA ARG A 255 -2.87 -10.35 15.55
C ARG A 255 -3.25 -10.11 17.02
N GLY A 256 -4.15 -10.95 17.54
CA GLY A 256 -4.64 -10.86 18.91
C GLY A 256 -5.82 -9.89 19.09
N TYR A 257 -6.52 -10.02 20.22
CA TYR A 257 -7.78 -9.32 20.50
C TYR A 257 -7.61 -7.80 20.60
N LYS A 258 -6.55 -7.35 21.28
CA LYS A 258 -6.23 -5.93 21.41
C LYS A 258 -5.99 -5.26 20.05
N ALA A 259 -5.17 -5.89 19.20
CA ALA A 259 -4.92 -5.36 17.86
C ALA A 259 -6.19 -5.30 16.99
N ALA A 260 -7.10 -6.27 17.15
CA ALA A 260 -8.39 -6.25 16.47
C ALA A 260 -9.28 -5.09 16.96
N HIS A 261 -9.29 -4.82 18.27
CA HIS A 261 -9.99 -3.68 18.84
C HIS A 261 -9.40 -2.34 18.37
N ASP A 262 -8.08 -2.17 18.45
CA ASP A 262 -7.39 -0.95 18.03
C ASP A 262 -7.63 -0.67 16.54
N TRP A 263 -7.59 -1.71 15.72
CA TRP A 263 -7.96 -1.61 14.30
C TRP A 263 -9.41 -1.17 14.12
N ALA A 264 -10.36 -1.75 14.84
CA ALA A 264 -11.76 -1.37 14.78
C ALA A 264 -11.97 0.09 15.20
N GLU A 265 -11.30 0.54 16.28
CA GLU A 265 -11.32 1.93 16.73
C GLU A 265 -10.69 2.89 15.71
N SER A 266 -9.67 2.46 14.96
CA SER A 266 -9.08 3.27 13.89
C SER A 266 -10.03 3.49 12.69
N LEU A 267 -11.10 2.70 12.56
CA LEU A 267 -12.05 2.83 11.47
C LEU A 267 -12.86 4.14 11.57
N GLY A 268 -12.97 4.85 10.45
CA GLY A 268 -13.86 6.00 10.33
C GLY A 268 -15.34 5.62 10.46
N GLN A 269 -16.21 6.59 10.77
CA GLN A 269 -17.64 6.36 11.03
C GLN A 269 -18.37 5.63 9.90
N LYS A 270 -18.10 5.98 8.64
CA LYS A 270 -18.67 5.29 7.46
C LYS A 270 -18.22 3.82 7.35
N ALA A 271 -17.01 3.47 7.81
CA ALA A 271 -16.55 2.10 7.82
C ALA A 271 -17.23 1.30 8.93
N ARG A 272 -17.33 1.87 10.13
CA ARG A 272 -18.08 1.29 11.26
C ARG A 272 -19.55 1.06 10.90
N GLU A 273 -20.17 2.00 10.19
CA GLU A 273 -21.52 1.86 9.62
C GLU A 273 -21.63 0.68 8.66
N ARG A 274 -20.68 0.53 7.72
CA ARG A 274 -20.67 -0.58 6.76
C ARG A 274 -20.56 -1.94 7.45
N PHE A 275 -19.80 -2.02 8.54
CA PHE A 275 -19.75 -3.23 9.38
C PHE A 275 -21.04 -3.48 10.16
N GLY A 276 -21.97 -2.53 10.19
CA GLY A 276 -23.21 -2.63 10.97
C GLY A 276 -22.99 -2.38 12.46
N CYS A 277 -21.96 -1.62 12.85
CA CYS A 277 -21.78 -1.21 14.24
C CYS A 277 -23.05 -0.56 14.80
N ARG A 278 -23.27 -0.73 16.11
CA ARG A 278 -24.41 -0.09 16.79
C ARG A 278 -24.18 1.42 16.87
N ARG A 279 -25.27 2.20 16.86
CA ARG A 279 -25.23 3.65 17.01
C ARG A 279 -25.53 4.05 18.45
N GLU A 280 -24.68 4.86 19.07
CA GLU A 280 -24.83 5.39 20.42
C GLU A 280 -24.47 6.88 20.40
N LYS A 281 -25.35 7.74 20.94
CA LYS A 281 -25.18 9.21 20.95
C LYS A 281 -24.76 9.78 19.58
N GLY A 282 -25.39 9.30 18.50
CA GLY A 282 -25.12 9.73 17.13
C GLY A 282 -23.84 9.19 16.48
N ARG A 283 -23.07 8.32 17.15
CA ARG A 283 -21.84 7.73 16.61
C ARG A 283 -21.92 6.21 16.56
N TYR A 284 -21.29 5.62 15.55
CA TYR A 284 -21.11 4.18 15.45
C TYR A 284 -19.99 3.70 16.39
N VAL A 285 -20.34 2.79 17.30
CA VAL A 285 -19.46 2.27 18.36
C VAL A 285 -19.07 0.82 18.04
N VAL A 286 -17.77 0.55 18.10
CA VAL A 286 -17.19 -0.77 17.87
C VAL A 286 -17.21 -1.61 19.15
N PRO A 287 -17.16 -2.95 19.06
CA PRO A 287 -17.00 -3.80 20.24
C PRO A 287 -15.64 -3.53 20.93
N SER A 288 -15.65 -3.58 22.26
CA SER A 288 -14.41 -3.52 23.04
C SER A 288 -13.58 -4.79 22.87
N GLU A 289 -12.29 -4.73 23.24
CA GLU A 289 -11.42 -5.90 23.31
C GLU A 289 -12.07 -7.06 24.08
N PHE A 290 -12.69 -6.76 25.23
CA PHE A 290 -13.42 -7.75 26.03
C PHE A 290 -14.55 -8.41 25.25
N VAL A 291 -15.37 -7.64 24.53
CA VAL A 291 -16.50 -8.19 23.75
C VAL A 291 -16.00 -9.07 22.61
N ILE A 292 -14.91 -8.66 21.93
CA ILE A 292 -14.29 -9.45 20.87
C ILE A 292 -13.78 -10.79 21.44
N ARG A 293 -13.04 -10.74 22.55
CA ARG A 293 -12.53 -11.94 23.23
C ARG A 293 -13.65 -12.86 23.72
N ASP A 294 -14.66 -12.31 24.41
CA ASP A 294 -15.79 -13.08 24.97
C ASP A 294 -16.58 -13.82 23.89
N CYS A 295 -16.75 -13.20 22.70
CA CYS A 295 -17.41 -13.87 21.58
C CYS A 295 -16.53 -14.96 20.97
N LEU A 296 -15.25 -14.64 20.66
CA LEU A 296 -14.36 -15.57 19.96
C LEU A 296 -14.02 -16.81 20.79
N VAL A 297 -13.88 -16.68 22.11
CA VAL A 297 -13.59 -17.82 23.01
C VAL A 297 -14.77 -18.79 23.12
N ARG A 298 -16.00 -18.31 22.91
CA ARG A 298 -17.22 -19.11 23.07
C ARG A 298 -17.77 -19.68 21.76
N ILE A 299 -17.11 -19.41 20.64
CA ILE A 299 -17.52 -19.91 19.33
C ILE A 299 -16.61 -21.05 18.95
N GLU A 300 -17.21 -22.13 18.45
CA GLU A 300 -16.46 -23.26 17.92
C GLU A 300 -15.58 -22.81 16.73
N PRO A 301 -14.28 -23.14 16.74
CA PRO A 301 -13.34 -22.73 15.67
C PRO A 301 -13.84 -23.04 14.26
N ASP A 302 -14.42 -24.22 14.05
CA ASP A 302 -14.96 -24.66 12.76
C ASP A 302 -16.06 -23.75 12.20
N THR A 303 -16.81 -23.08 13.08
CA THR A 303 -17.89 -22.17 12.68
C THR A 303 -17.32 -20.88 12.10
N LEU A 304 -16.22 -20.38 12.66
CA LEU A 304 -15.53 -19.20 12.15
C LEU A 304 -14.79 -19.54 10.83
N ASP A 305 -14.18 -20.72 10.75
CA ASP A 305 -13.52 -21.20 9.53
C ASP A 305 -14.51 -21.39 8.37
N ARG A 306 -15.69 -21.99 8.61
CA ARG A 306 -16.74 -22.11 7.58
C ARG A 306 -17.18 -20.75 7.05
N ALA A 307 -17.39 -19.77 7.92
CA ALA A 307 -17.82 -18.44 7.51
C ALA A 307 -16.72 -17.66 6.76
N LEU A 308 -15.45 -17.82 7.17
CA LEU A 308 -14.30 -17.30 6.42
C LEU A 308 -14.15 -17.99 5.06
N ASN A 309 -14.45 -19.29 4.97
CA ASN A 309 -14.47 -20.03 3.72
C ASN A 309 -15.57 -19.55 2.77
N VAL A 310 -16.79 -19.28 3.27
CA VAL A 310 -17.87 -18.67 2.45
C VAL A 310 -17.44 -17.30 1.93
N TRP A 311 -16.82 -16.48 2.78
CA TRP A 311 -16.30 -15.18 2.36
C TRP A 311 -15.17 -15.34 1.33
N ASN A 312 -14.23 -16.25 1.55
CA ASN A 312 -13.15 -16.54 0.60
C ASN A 312 -13.72 -17.05 -0.73
N GLN A 313 -14.69 -17.97 -0.74
CA GLN A 313 -15.30 -18.46 -2.00
C GLN A 313 -16.02 -17.36 -2.78
N ALA A 314 -16.63 -16.40 -2.08
CA ALA A 314 -17.29 -15.25 -2.70
C ALA A 314 -16.30 -14.21 -3.25
N TRP A 315 -15.10 -14.09 -2.66
CA TRP A 315 -14.17 -12.98 -2.92
C TRP A 315 -12.77 -13.38 -3.40
N ALA A 316 -12.43 -14.68 -3.42
CA ALA A 316 -11.09 -15.22 -3.74
C ALA A 316 -11.04 -16.03 -5.05
N LYS A 317 -12.08 -15.99 -5.90
CA LYS A 317 -12.07 -16.68 -7.21
C LYS A 317 -10.91 -16.28 -8.14
N ASP A 318 -10.26 -15.15 -7.89
CA ASP A 318 -9.11 -14.66 -8.67
C ASP A 318 -7.74 -14.98 -8.05
N ASP A 319 -7.66 -15.74 -6.94
CA ASP A 319 -6.44 -15.84 -6.11
C ASP A 319 -6.06 -17.31 -5.83
N ARG A 320 -5.14 -17.90 -6.62
CA ARG A 320 -4.55 -19.24 -6.37
C ARG A 320 -3.57 -19.30 -5.18
N ALA A 321 -3.38 -18.21 -4.43
CA ALA A 321 -2.28 -18.05 -3.47
C ALA A 321 -2.62 -18.37 -2.01
N LEU A 322 -3.74 -19.05 -1.71
CA LEU A 322 -4.29 -19.12 -0.34
C LEU A 322 -4.80 -20.52 0.07
N ALA A 323 -3.97 -21.56 -0.04
CA ALA A 323 -4.18 -22.90 0.57
C ALA A 323 -3.83 -23.05 2.08
N MET A 324 -4.76 -22.77 2.99
CA MET A 324 -4.63 -22.68 4.47
C MET A 324 -4.16 -23.97 5.21
N ASP A 325 -3.08 -23.92 6.00
CA ASP A 325 -2.73 -24.93 7.04
C ASP A 325 -2.22 -24.30 8.37
N GLY A 326 -2.53 -24.94 9.49
CA GLY A 326 -2.53 -24.39 10.85
C GLY A 326 -1.34 -24.76 11.74
N LYS A 327 -0.88 -23.81 12.56
CA LYS A 327 -0.06 -24.10 13.75
C LYS A 327 -0.46 -23.27 14.96
N VAL A 328 -0.59 -23.99 16.07
CA VAL A 328 -0.92 -23.54 17.42
C VAL A 328 0.14 -22.56 17.96
N MET A 329 -0.29 -21.52 18.67
CA MET A 329 0.58 -20.60 19.42
C MET A 329 1.33 -21.37 20.52
N LYS A 330 2.66 -21.37 20.48
CA LYS A 330 3.45 -21.71 21.68
C LYS A 330 3.24 -20.60 22.73
N ASN A 331 2.80 -21.00 23.92
CA ASN A 331 2.68 -20.23 25.18
C ASN A 331 1.37 -19.47 25.50
N ALA A 332 0.21 -19.86 24.95
CA ALA A 332 -1.09 -19.42 25.48
C ALA A 332 -1.83 -20.60 26.11
N ILE A 333 -1.48 -20.93 27.35
CA ILE A 333 -2.17 -21.91 28.19
C ILE A 333 -3.13 -21.12 29.08
N ASP A 334 -4.41 -21.50 29.12
CA ASP A 334 -5.36 -20.90 30.05
C ASP A 334 -5.11 -21.36 31.50
N ALA A 335 -5.84 -20.79 32.46
CA ALA A 335 -5.69 -21.12 33.88
C ALA A 335 -6.10 -22.58 34.23
N GLN A 336 -6.53 -23.37 33.24
CA GLN A 336 -6.98 -24.76 33.35
C GLN A 336 -6.12 -25.74 32.54
N GLY A 337 -5.06 -25.28 31.87
CA GLY A 337 -4.11 -26.14 31.16
C GLY A 337 -4.41 -26.40 29.68
N TYR A 338 -5.45 -25.76 29.10
CA TYR A 338 -5.80 -25.95 27.68
C TYR A 338 -5.10 -24.93 26.78
N GLN A 339 -4.61 -25.40 25.63
CA GLN A 339 -4.00 -24.54 24.61
C GLN A 339 -5.08 -23.67 23.96
N THR A 340 -4.89 -22.36 23.97
CA THR A 340 -5.76 -21.43 23.24
C THR A 340 -5.46 -21.52 21.75
N HIS A 341 -6.39 -22.07 20.98
CA HIS A 341 -6.30 -22.17 19.53
C HIS A 341 -6.66 -20.81 18.90
N ILE A 342 -5.75 -20.23 18.12
CA ILE A 342 -6.03 -19.04 17.30
C ILE A 342 -6.03 -19.45 15.82
N LEU A 343 -7.09 -19.06 15.12
CA LEU A 343 -7.22 -19.19 13.67
C LEU A 343 -6.03 -18.59 12.93
N SER A 344 -5.43 -19.36 12.03
CA SER A 344 -4.32 -18.94 11.17
C SER A 344 -4.62 -19.30 9.71
N VAL A 345 -4.30 -18.37 8.80
CA VAL A 345 -4.66 -18.42 7.36
C VAL A 345 -3.37 -18.36 6.51
N ILE A 346 -2.76 -19.53 6.26
CA ILE A 346 -1.52 -19.90 5.48
C ILE A 346 -1.62 -20.79 4.22
N GLY A 347 -1.50 -20.27 2.99
CA GLY A 347 -1.35 -20.96 1.67
C GLY A 347 -0.17 -21.91 1.35
N HIS A 348 -0.36 -23.16 0.87
CA HIS A 348 0.67 -24.12 0.37
C HIS A 348 0.56 -24.54 -1.12
N GLU A 349 1.66 -24.43 -1.88
CA GLU A 349 2.10 -25.36 -2.96
C GLU A 349 3.65 -25.34 -3.05
N SER A 350 4.33 -26.25 -2.34
CA SER A 350 5.59 -26.87 -2.79
C SER A 350 5.87 -28.12 -1.95
N ASN A 351 5.70 -29.28 -2.57
CA ASN A 351 5.70 -30.59 -1.94
C ASN A 351 7.12 -31.12 -1.64
N THR A 352 7.98 -30.31 -1.00
CA THR A 352 9.35 -30.70 -0.64
C THR A 352 9.56 -30.68 0.86
N CYS A 353 9.52 -31.88 1.44
CA CYS A 353 9.86 -32.18 2.81
C CYS A 353 11.39 -32.17 2.99
N HIS A 354 11.92 -31.18 3.71
CA HIS A 354 13.24 -31.29 4.35
C HIS A 354 13.04 -31.45 5.86
N THR A 355 12.83 -32.70 6.26
CA THR A 355 12.93 -33.13 7.65
C THR A 355 14.37 -32.91 8.13
N GLN A 356 14.59 -32.00 9.08
CA GLN A 356 15.73 -32.08 9.99
C GLN A 356 15.21 -32.15 11.41
N LYS A 357 15.13 -33.39 11.91
CA LYS A 357 15.10 -33.72 13.34
C LYS A 357 16.33 -33.10 13.99
N SER A 358 16.15 -32.21 14.95
CA SER A 358 17.14 -32.10 16.01
C SER A 358 16.84 -33.22 17.01
N ARG A 359 17.70 -34.25 16.98
CA ARG A 359 17.82 -35.29 17.98
C ARG A 359 18.77 -34.81 19.08
N ASP A 360 18.51 -35.34 20.28
CA ASP A 360 19.37 -35.50 21.45
C ASP A 360 19.70 -34.19 22.22
N ILE A 361 19.72 -34.15 23.56
CA ILE A 361 20.39 -35.09 24.46
C ILE A 361 19.57 -35.30 25.74
N ALA A 362 19.33 -36.57 26.05
CA ALA A 362 19.03 -37.05 27.38
C ALA A 362 20.20 -36.73 28.32
N ARG A 363 19.94 -36.03 29.44
CA ARG A 363 20.84 -36.07 30.60
C ARG A 363 20.27 -37.04 31.62
N SER A 364 20.66 -38.30 31.51
CA SER A 364 20.79 -39.19 32.67
C SER A 364 22.24 -39.13 33.16
N ARG A 365 22.45 -38.74 34.42
CA ARG A 365 23.19 -39.53 35.42
C ARG A 365 23.44 -38.70 36.69
N GLN A 366 22.92 -39.24 37.81
CA GLN A 366 23.63 -39.51 39.06
C GLN A 366 24.52 -38.40 39.64
N ARG A 367 24.11 -37.83 40.77
CA ARG A 367 24.33 -38.43 42.10
C ARG A 367 23.16 -38.09 43.02
#